data_AF-A0A2N5LGP2-F1
#
_entry.id   AF-A0A2N5LGP2-F1
#
_cell.length_a   1.000
_cell.length_b   1.000
_cell.length_c   1.000
_cell.angle_alpha   90.00
_cell.angle_beta   90.00
_cell.angle_gamma   90.00
#
_symmetry.space_group_name_H-M   'P 1'
#
loop_
_entity.id
_entity.type
_entity.pdbx_description
1 polymer ?
#
loop_
_entity_poly.entity_id
_entity_poly.type
_entity_poly.pdbx_seq_one_letter_code
_entity_poly.pdbx_strand_id
1 'polypeptide(L)'
;MGIDELREWQAFDRVNPIGDYRMDLNFAKLAQQIAAWSGYCKEAPSLKDLLVVDPFPLTNEQRAIETAKADAERSQAYTESLIANLKRRAKAK
;
A
#
# COMPACT_ATOMS: atom_id res chain seq x y z
N MET A 1 1.72 12.94 -18.26
CA MET A 1 0.98 13.61 -17.17
C MET A 1 -0.27 14.22 -17.79
N GLY A 2 -1.45 13.72 -17.43
CA GLY A 2 -2.72 14.09 -18.06
C GLY A 2 -3.36 15.34 -17.44
N ILE A 3 -4.31 15.97 -18.15
CA ILE A 3 -5.05 17.13 -17.65
C ILE A 3 -5.88 16.78 -16.40
N ASP A 4 -6.42 15.56 -16.35
CA ASP A 4 -7.19 15.08 -15.21
C ASP A 4 -6.31 14.89 -13.97
N GLU A 5 -5.12 14.34 -14.15
CA GLU A 5 -4.11 14.20 -13.10
C GLU A 5 -3.73 15.57 -12.53
N LEU A 6 -3.47 16.57 -13.39
CA LEU A 6 -3.17 17.94 -12.96
C LEU A 6 -4.32 18.57 -12.15
N ARG A 7 -5.58 18.29 -12.52
CA ARG A 7 -6.76 18.78 -11.82
C ARG A 7 -6.91 18.15 -10.43
N GLU A 8 -6.61 16.87 -10.29
CA GLU A 8 -6.57 16.18 -9.00
C GLU A 8 -5.47 16.77 -8.09
N TRP A 9 -4.29 17.05 -8.64
CA TRP A 9 -3.21 17.71 -7.90
C TRP A 9 -3.60 19.11 -7.40
N GLN A 10 -4.30 19.90 -8.22
CA GLN A 10 -4.80 21.22 -7.82
C GLN A 10 -5.92 21.14 -6.77
N ALA A 11 -6.79 20.12 -6.85
CA ALA A 11 -7.81 19.89 -5.84
C ALA A 11 -7.17 19.52 -4.50
N PHE A 12 -6.11 18.70 -4.52
CA PHE A 12 -5.37 18.32 -3.33
C PHE A 12 -4.61 19.50 -2.69
N ASP A 13 -4.02 20.39 -3.49
CA ASP A 13 -3.37 21.61 -2.98
C ASP A 13 -4.36 22.59 -2.30
N ARG A 14 -5.65 22.56 -2.66
CA ARG A 14 -6.66 23.34 -1.93
C ARG A 14 -6.95 22.78 -0.54
N VAL A 15 -6.78 21.47 -0.36
CA VAL A 15 -6.98 20.78 0.92
C VAL A 15 -5.73 20.89 1.79
N ASN A 16 -4.54 20.96 1.18
CA ASN A 16 -3.28 21.15 1.88
C ASN A 16 -2.39 22.21 1.23
N PRO A 17 -2.72 23.50 1.45
CA PRO A 17 -2.07 24.61 0.77
C PRO A 17 -0.62 24.87 1.21
N ILE A 18 -0.19 24.34 2.36
CA ILE A 18 1.18 24.48 2.88
C ILE A 18 2.09 23.35 2.35
N GLY A 19 1.49 22.22 1.94
CA GLY A 19 2.24 21.06 1.45
C GLY A 19 2.74 20.13 2.54
N ASP A 20 2.23 20.22 3.77
CA ASP A 20 2.67 19.40 4.92
C ASP A 20 2.56 17.90 4.62
N TYR A 21 1.39 17.40 4.17
CA TYR A 21 1.24 16.02 3.71
C TYR A 21 2.18 15.60 2.56
N ARG A 22 2.66 16.52 1.70
CA ARG A 22 3.65 16.21 0.65
C ARG A 22 5.06 16.11 1.22
N MET A 23 5.40 16.95 2.20
CA MET A 23 6.64 16.79 2.96
C MET A 23 6.64 15.48 3.73
N ASP A 24 5.53 15.14 4.40
CA ASP A 24 5.42 13.92 5.19
C ASP A 24 5.55 12.65 4.34
N LEU A 25 4.97 12.63 3.14
CA LEU A 25 5.01 11.45 2.28
C LEU A 25 6.37 11.27 1.59
N ASN A 26 7.00 12.36 1.16
CA ASN A 26 8.37 12.32 0.66
C ASN A 26 9.38 11.98 1.76
N PHE A 27 9.17 12.49 2.97
CA PHE A 27 9.97 12.18 4.14
C PHE A 27 9.81 10.71 4.54
N ALA A 28 8.57 10.20 4.61
CA ALA A 28 8.29 8.78 4.85
C ALA A 28 8.98 7.89 3.81
N LYS A 29 8.98 8.29 2.54
CA LYS A 29 9.66 7.56 1.47
C LYS A 29 11.18 7.58 1.63
N LEU A 30 11.75 8.73 2.01
CA LEU A 30 13.18 8.85 2.31
C LEU A 30 13.56 7.97 3.51
N ALA A 31 12.76 8.00 4.57
CA ALA A 31 12.95 7.18 5.77
C ALA A 31 12.88 5.68 5.46
N GLN A 32 11.95 5.26 4.60
CA GLN A 32 11.84 3.87 4.13
C GLN A 32 13.11 3.44 3.40
N GLN A 33 13.63 4.29 2.51
CA GLN A 33 14.86 4.03 1.77
C GLN A 33 16.08 3.97 2.68
N ILE A 34 16.17 4.87 3.67
CA ILE A 34 17.24 4.86 4.67
C ILE A 34 17.17 3.59 5.53
N ALA A 35 15.99 3.16 5.96
CA ALA A 35 15.81 1.93 6.73
C ALA A 35 16.21 0.68 5.94
N ALA A 36 15.84 0.62 4.65
CA ALA A 36 16.26 -0.45 3.75
C ALA A 36 17.78 -0.44 3.50
N TRP A 37 18.38 0.73 3.30
CA TRP A 37 19.81 0.88 3.04
C TRP A 37 20.70 0.60 4.26
N SER A 38 20.27 1.05 5.44
CA SER A 38 21.00 0.87 6.71
C SER A 38 20.95 -0.57 7.24
N GLY A 39 20.11 -1.44 6.67
CA GLY A 39 19.95 -2.83 7.11
C GLY A 39 19.40 -2.96 8.53
N TYR A 40 18.86 -1.87 9.10
CA TYR A 40 18.39 -1.82 10.49
C TYR A 40 17.16 -2.70 10.73
N CYS A 41 16.37 -2.94 9.67
CA CYS A 41 15.22 -3.85 9.68
C CYS A 41 15.41 -4.96 8.64
N LYS A 42 15.04 -6.19 9.01
CA LYS A 42 14.99 -7.36 8.09
C LYS A 42 14.09 -7.11 6.88
N GLU A 43 13.06 -6.29 7.06
CA GLU A 43 12.11 -5.87 6.04
C GLU A 43 11.97 -4.35 6.09
N ALA A 44 11.88 -3.69 4.93
CA ALA A 44 11.66 -2.26 4.88
C ALA A 44 10.28 -1.92 5.48
N PRO A 45 10.17 -0.95 6.40
CA PRO A 45 8.90 -0.56 6.99
C PRO A 45 7.91 -0.09 5.91
N SER A 46 6.62 -0.35 6.11
CA SER A 46 5.59 0.14 5.20
C SER A 46 5.56 1.66 5.22
N LEU A 47 5.27 2.29 4.07
CA LEU A 47 5.19 3.74 3.98
C LEU A 47 4.16 4.32 4.97
N LYS A 48 3.07 3.59 5.22
CA LYS A 48 2.02 3.99 6.16
C LYS A 48 2.53 4.08 7.60
N ASP A 49 3.46 3.22 8.00
CA ASP A 49 4.01 3.19 9.36
C ASP A 49 4.98 4.36 9.62
N LEU A 50 5.41 5.04 8.55
CA LEU A 50 6.35 6.16 8.59
C LEU A 50 5.67 7.52 8.48
N LEU A 51 4.34 7.55 8.28
CA LEU A 51 3.57 8.78 8.30
C LEU A 51 3.30 9.17 9.76
N VAL A 52 3.51 10.44 10.09
CA VAL A 52 3.24 10.99 11.42
C VAL A 52 1.74 10.93 11.76
N VAL A 53 0.90 11.05 10.74
CA VAL A 53 -0.56 10.96 10.84
C VAL A 53 -1.04 9.87 9.90
N ASP A 54 -1.84 8.94 10.40
CA ASP A 54 -2.52 7.93 9.57
C ASP A 54 -3.55 8.63 8.67
N PRO A 55 -3.39 8.59 7.32
CA PRO A 55 -4.35 9.20 6.42
C PRO A 55 -5.71 8.50 6.41
N PHE A 56 -5.80 7.27 6.93
CA PHE A 56 -7.02 6.49 7.01
C PHE A 56 -7.19 5.91 8.42
N PRO A 57 -7.53 6.74 9.42
CA PRO A 57 -7.71 6.28 10.78
C PRO A 57 -8.85 5.26 10.85
N LEU A 58 -8.50 3.99 10.99
CA LEU A 58 -9.45 2.89 11.17
C LEU A 58 -9.62 2.59 12.66
N THR A 59 -10.87 2.41 13.07
CA THR A 59 -11.17 1.83 14.38
C THR A 59 -10.65 0.38 14.45
N ASN A 60 -10.44 -0.14 15.66
CA ASN A 60 -9.94 -1.50 15.85
C ASN A 60 -10.86 -2.55 15.18
N GLU A 61 -12.17 -2.33 15.23
CA GLU A 61 -13.17 -3.21 14.60
C GLU A 61 -13.06 -3.16 13.07
N GLN A 62 -12.97 -1.97 12.49
CA GLN A 62 -12.80 -1.81 11.04
C GLN A 62 -11.48 -2.39 10.55
N ARG A 63 -10.41 -2.25 11.35
CA ARG A 63 -9.09 -2.84 11.05
C ARG A 63 -9.18 -4.36 10.98
N ALA A 64 -9.87 -4.99 11.92
CA ALA A 64 -10.07 -6.45 11.92
C ALA A 64 -10.86 -6.93 10.69
N ILE A 65 -11.87 -6.16 10.26
CA ILE A 65 -12.65 -6.47 9.06
C ILE A 65 -11.79 -6.36 7.80
N GLU A 66 -11.00 -5.29 7.66
CA GLU A 66 -10.07 -5.09 6.54
C GLU A 66 -9.02 -6.20 6.45
N THR A 67 -8.43 -6.60 7.59
CA THR A 67 -7.47 -7.71 7.61
C THR A 67 -8.13 -9.04 7.20
N ALA A 68 -9.34 -9.31 7.71
CA ALA A 68 -10.07 -10.53 7.35
C ALA A 68 -10.43 -10.58 5.86
N LYS A 69 -10.78 -9.44 5.26
CA LYS A 69 -11.02 -9.34 3.81
C LYS A 69 -9.74 -9.60 3.02
N ALA A 70 -8.63 -8.96 3.39
CA ALA A 70 -7.35 -9.15 2.71
C ALA A 70 -6.87 -10.61 2.78
N ASP A 71 -7.07 -11.29 3.91
CA ASP A 71 -6.74 -12.71 4.06
C ASP A 71 -7.64 -13.61 3.21
N ALA A 72 -8.94 -13.31 3.12
CA ALA A 72 -9.87 -14.03 2.25
C ALA A 72 -9.49 -13.88 0.77
N GLU A 73 -9.15 -12.67 0.33
CA GLU A 73 -8.70 -12.40 -1.04
C GLU A 73 -7.38 -13.13 -1.36
N ARG A 74 -6.41 -13.12 -0.44
CA ARG A 74 -5.17 -13.90 -0.61
C ARG A 74 -5.43 -15.39 -0.74
N SER A 75 -6.35 -15.93 0.06
CA SER A 75 -6.71 -17.35 0.01
C SER A 75 -7.34 -17.74 -1.34
N GLN A 76 -8.23 -16.88 -1.86
CA GLN A 76 -8.85 -17.05 -3.18
C GLN A 76 -7.82 -16.98 -4.30
N ALA A 77 -6.95 -15.96 -4.29
CA ALA A 77 -5.87 -15.83 -5.28
C ALA A 77 -4.93 -17.05 -5.26
N TYR A 78 -4.61 -17.57 -4.08
CA TYR A 78 -3.81 -18.78 -3.95
C TYR A 78 -4.50 -20.01 -4.54
N THR A 79 -5.77 -20.24 -4.22
CA THR A 79 -6.54 -21.39 -4.76
C THR A 79 -6.69 -21.31 -6.27
N GLU A 80 -6.97 -20.13 -6.83
CA GLU A 80 -7.02 -19.91 -8.27
C GLU A 80 -5.69 -20.24 -8.95
N SER A 81 -4.57 -19.81 -8.35
CA SER A 81 -3.23 -20.14 -8.86
C SER A 81 -2.96 -21.65 -8.85
N LEU A 82 -3.44 -22.36 -7.83
CA LEU A 82 -3.29 -23.81 -7.71
C LEU A 82 -4.10 -24.54 -8.78
N ILE A 83 -5.35 -24.14 -8.98
CA ILE A 83 -6.24 -24.68 -10.01
C ILE A 83 -5.65 -24.45 -11.40
N ALA A 84 -5.11 -23.25 -11.67
CA ALA A 84 -4.46 -22.94 -12.94
C ALA A 84 -3.25 -23.83 -13.21
N ASN A 85 -2.40 -24.06 -12.19
CA ASN A 85 -1.24 -24.94 -12.30
C ASN A 85 -1.63 -26.41 -12.51
N LEU A 86 -2.66 -26.90 -11.83
CA LEU A 86 -3.17 -28.25 -12.01
C LEU A 86 -3.76 -28.45 -13.41
N LYS A 87 -4.53 -27.48 -13.92
CA LYS A 87 -5.05 -27.50 -15.30
C LYS A 87 -3.93 -27.52 -16.35
N ARG A 88 -2.87 -26.74 -16.16
CA ARG A 88 -1.68 -26.76 -17.03
C ARG A 88 -1.02 -28.14 -17.04
N ARG A 89 -0.84 -28.76 -15.88
CA ARG A 89 -0.23 -30.10 -15.75
C ARG A 89 -1.10 -31.20 -16.37
N ALA A 90 -2.43 -31.10 -16.23
CA ALA A 90 -3.36 -32.05 -16.84
C ALA A 90 -3.40 -31.97 -18.37
N LYS A 91 -3.15 -30.79 -18.95
CA LYS A 91 -3.11 -30.59 -20.42
C LYS A 91 -1.76 -30.97 -21.06
N ALA A 92 -0.70 -31.08 -20.26
CA ALA A 92 0.63 -31.47 -20.70
C ALA A 92 0.88 -33.00 -20.65
N LYS A 93 -0.15 -33.77 -20.27
CA LYS A 93 -0.17 -35.23 -20.20
C LYS A 93 -1.09 -35.77 -21.28
#